data_AF-A0A2A4PS84-F1
#
_entry.id   AF-A0A2A4PS84-F1
#
_cell.length_a   1.000
_cell.length_b   1.000
_cell.length_c   1.000
_cell.angle_alpha   90.00
_cell.angle_beta   90.00
_cell.angle_gamma   90.00
#
_symmetry.space_group_name_H-M   'P 1'
#
loop_
_entity.id
_entity.type
_entity.pdbx_description
1 polymer ?
#
loop_
_entity_poly.entity_id
_entity_poly.type
_entity_poly.pdbx_seq_one_letter_code
_entity_poly.pdbx_strand_id
1 'polypeptide(L)'
;MRILVISLFSALILLSFQANGQKDTIKETTAKINELLGGGTVVSFKKDELIVEVFKNGDIFRRDKVYINDLNADATTYLPDEWSVVLRCSRRSRDCVDRRLFVHKKQSQYTRLTILIKGNEGIKDDLVSNLKKLIRLYQE
;
A
#
# COMPACT_ATOMS: atom_id res chain seq x y z
N MET A 1 34.57 23.93 44.79
CA MET A 1 34.51 23.21 43.50
C MET A 1 33.10 22.65 43.31
N ARG A 2 32.27 23.31 42.50
CA ARG A 2 30.94 22.83 42.09
C ARG A 2 30.82 23.11 40.60
N ILE A 3 31.19 22.13 39.79
CA ILE A 3 31.14 22.26 38.34
C ILE A 3 30.50 20.98 37.79
N LEU A 4 29.57 21.18 36.86
CA LEU A 4 29.09 20.22 35.84
C LEU A 4 28.25 19.02 36.32
N VAL A 5 26.96 19.26 36.60
CA VAL A 5 25.91 18.21 36.48
C VAL A 5 24.68 18.78 35.77
N ILE A 6 24.87 19.45 34.63
CA ILE A 6 23.76 19.92 33.78
C ILE A 6 24.20 19.78 32.32
N SER A 7 24.27 18.55 31.80
CA SER A 7 24.55 18.36 30.36
C SER A 7 23.98 17.06 29.77
N LEU A 8 23.50 16.10 30.57
CA LEU A 8 23.01 14.82 30.04
C LEU A 8 21.50 14.73 29.78
N PHE A 9 20.70 15.71 30.21
CA PHE A 9 19.23 15.62 30.08
C PHE A 9 18.66 16.21 28.78
N SER A 10 19.45 16.97 28.02
CA SER A 10 18.97 17.65 26.80
C SER A 10 19.00 16.79 25.53
N ALA A 11 19.66 15.62 25.57
CA ALA A 11 19.79 14.74 24.40
C ALA A 11 18.62 13.74 24.24
N LEU A 12 17.79 13.53 25.26
CA LEU A 12 16.77 12.46 25.26
C LEU A 12 15.40 12.89 24.72
N ILE A 13 15.15 14.18 24.52
CA ILE A 13 13.82 14.70 24.14
C ILE A 13 13.62 14.73 22.61
N LEU A 14 14.70 14.67 21.81
CA LEU A 14 14.64 14.78 20.34
C LEU A 14 14.27 13.49 19.60
N LEU A 15 14.32 12.32 20.25
CA LEU A 15 14.05 11.02 19.59
C LEU A 15 12.56 10.67 19.50
N SER A 16 11.67 11.37 20.21
CA SER A 16 10.25 11.01 20.28
C SER A 16 9.39 11.54 19.14
N PHE A 17 9.90 12.47 18.32
CA PHE A 17 9.11 13.13 17.25
C PHE A 17 9.08 12.36 15.93
N GLN A 18 9.96 11.39 15.71
CA GLN A 18 10.06 10.71 14.41
C GLN A 18 8.98 9.64 14.19
N ALA A 19 8.46 9.02 15.26
CA ALA A 19 7.53 7.90 15.13
C ALA A 19 6.12 8.30 14.64
N ASN A 20 5.68 9.54 14.87
CA ASN A 20 4.35 9.98 14.46
C ASN A 20 4.26 10.38 12.97
N GLY A 21 5.37 10.83 12.37
CA GLY A 21 5.37 11.31 10.98
C GLY A 21 5.14 10.20 9.93
N GLN A 22 5.63 8.98 10.19
CA GLN A 22 5.48 7.86 9.27
C GLN A 22 4.02 7.41 9.15
N LYS A 23 3.31 7.32 10.29
CA LYS A 23 1.89 6.93 10.33
C LYS A 23 0.98 7.92 9.62
N ASP A 24 1.24 9.22 9.75
CA ASP A 24 0.47 10.25 9.07
C ASP A 24 0.77 10.26 7.56
N THR A 25 2.03 10.05 7.17
CA THR A 25 2.42 9.92 5.76
C THR A 25 1.75 8.71 5.09
N ILE A 26 1.65 7.57 5.79
CA ILE A 26 0.95 6.37 5.32
C ILE A 26 -0.54 6.68 5.10
N LYS A 27 -1.20 7.32 6.07
CA LYS A 27 -2.62 7.69 5.94
C LYS A 27 -2.85 8.64 4.77
N GLU A 28 -2.02 9.66 4.64
CA GLU A 28 -2.12 10.65 3.55
C GLU A 28 -1.90 9.99 2.19
N THR A 29 -0.88 9.13 2.06
CA THR A 29 -0.59 8.42 0.81
C THR A 29 -1.73 7.45 0.45
N THR A 30 -2.32 6.78 1.45
CA THR A 30 -3.50 5.91 1.25
C THR A 30 -4.72 6.71 0.81
N ALA A 31 -4.95 7.90 1.39
CA ALA A 31 -6.04 8.78 1.00
C ALA A 31 -5.89 9.24 -0.46
N LYS A 32 -4.69 9.66 -0.87
CA LYS A 32 -4.38 10.04 -2.26
C LYS A 32 -4.62 8.89 -3.24
N ILE A 33 -4.21 7.67 -2.90
CA ILE A 33 -4.49 6.50 -3.75
C ILE A 33 -5.98 6.30 -3.94
N ASN A 34 -6.77 6.38 -2.87
CA ASN A 34 -8.22 6.21 -2.96
C ASN A 34 -8.90 7.34 -3.75
N GLU A 35 -8.42 8.57 -3.62
CA GLU A 35 -8.89 9.71 -4.41
C GLU A 35 -8.68 9.46 -5.91
N LEU A 36 -7.49 9.02 -6.31
CA LEU A 36 -7.18 8.67 -7.70
C LEU A 36 -8.12 7.56 -8.24
N LEU A 37 -8.45 6.56 -7.42
CA LEU A 37 -9.24 5.40 -7.83
C LEU A 37 -10.76 5.67 -7.95
N GLY A 38 -11.26 6.81 -7.45
CA GLY A 38 -12.64 7.24 -7.69
C GLY A 38 -13.73 6.33 -7.11
N GLY A 39 -13.42 5.47 -6.14
CA GLY A 39 -14.40 4.72 -5.34
C GLY A 39 -14.84 3.35 -5.89
N GLY A 40 -14.63 3.04 -7.17
CA GLY A 40 -14.88 1.70 -7.71
C GLY A 40 -13.90 0.63 -7.18
N THR A 41 -12.72 1.08 -6.78
CA THR A 41 -11.73 0.29 -6.05
C THR A 41 -11.31 1.08 -4.81
N VAL A 42 -11.28 0.40 -3.67
CA VAL A 42 -10.84 0.96 -2.39
C VAL A 42 -9.61 0.21 -1.91
N VAL A 43 -8.60 0.98 -1.49
CA VAL A 43 -7.34 0.51 -0.95
C VAL A 43 -7.31 0.85 0.53
N SER A 44 -7.06 -0.15 1.38
CA SER A 44 -6.94 0.06 2.82
C SER A 44 -5.78 -0.73 3.40
N PHE A 45 -5.30 -0.28 4.55
CA PHE A 45 -4.17 -0.87 5.25
C PHE A 45 -4.54 -1.21 6.68
N LYS A 46 -4.33 -2.47 7.06
CA LYS A 46 -4.62 -2.98 8.40
C LYS A 46 -3.56 -3.99 8.81
N LYS A 47 -2.86 -3.74 9.91
CA LYS A 47 -1.88 -4.69 10.50
C LYS A 47 -0.91 -5.27 9.45
N ASP A 48 -0.26 -4.38 8.69
CA ASP A 48 0.72 -4.71 7.62
C ASP A 48 0.14 -5.41 6.38
N GLU A 49 -1.17 -5.62 6.33
CA GLU A 49 -1.87 -6.08 5.15
C GLU A 49 -2.33 -4.89 4.30
N LEU A 50 -1.99 -4.93 3.02
CA LEU A 50 -2.67 -4.19 1.98
C LEU A 50 -3.94 -4.96 1.58
N ILE A 51 -5.08 -4.28 1.63
CA ILE A 51 -6.39 -4.82 1.25
C ILE A 51 -6.94 -3.97 0.12
N VAL A 52 -7.25 -4.61 -1.00
CA VAL A 52 -7.86 -3.96 -2.17
C VAL A 52 -9.23 -4.57 -2.42
N GLU A 53 -10.27 -3.75 -2.26
CA GLU A 53 -11.66 -4.12 -2.47
C GLU A 53 -12.18 -3.47 -3.76
N VAL A 54 -12.74 -4.29 -4.65
CA VAL A 54 -13.36 -3.81 -5.90
C VAL A 54 -14.85 -3.99 -5.78
N PHE A 55 -15.59 -2.92 -6.06
CA PHE A 55 -17.04 -2.87 -5.96
C PHE A 55 -17.67 -2.95 -7.34
N LYS A 56 -18.81 -3.63 -7.44
CA LYS A 56 -19.66 -3.67 -8.63
C LYS A 56 -21.10 -3.58 -8.18
N ASN A 57 -21.83 -2.59 -8.70
CA ASN A 57 -23.24 -2.33 -8.33
C ASN A 57 -23.45 -2.13 -6.82
N GLY A 58 -22.48 -1.53 -6.12
CA GLY A 58 -22.54 -1.29 -4.67
C GLY A 58 -22.04 -2.45 -3.79
N ASP A 59 -21.91 -3.66 -4.35
CA ASP A 59 -21.44 -4.83 -3.61
C ASP A 59 -19.95 -5.11 -3.83
N ILE A 60 -19.30 -5.71 -2.83
CA ILE A 60 -17.92 -6.19 -2.97
C ILE A 60 -17.89 -7.35 -3.97
N PHE A 61 -17.25 -7.13 -5.12
CA PHE A 61 -17.07 -8.13 -6.17
C PHE A 61 -15.81 -8.98 -5.93
N ARG A 62 -14.72 -8.32 -5.53
CA ARG A 62 -13.39 -8.90 -5.34
C ARG A 62 -12.70 -8.25 -4.16
N ARG A 63 -12.00 -9.06 -3.35
CA ARG A 63 -11.06 -8.58 -2.33
C ARG A 63 -9.73 -9.27 -2.54
N ASP A 64 -8.66 -8.48 -2.64
CA ASP A 64 -7.29 -8.96 -2.64
C ASP A 64 -6.64 -8.56 -1.30
N LYS A 65 -5.93 -9.48 -0.68
CA LYS A 65 -5.13 -9.25 0.53
C LYS A 65 -3.69 -9.66 0.30
N VAL A 66 -2.75 -8.88 0.81
CA VAL A 66 -1.32 -9.18 0.73
C VAL A 66 -0.57 -8.50 1.85
N TYR A 67 0.41 -9.18 2.46
CA TYR A 67 1.34 -8.54 3.38
C TYR A 67 2.29 -7.63 2.60
N ILE A 68 2.46 -6.38 3.04
CA ILE A 68 3.30 -5.42 2.30
C ILE A 68 4.75 -5.89 2.18
N ASN A 69 5.27 -6.57 3.18
CA ASN A 69 6.63 -7.12 3.16
C ASN A 69 6.83 -8.20 2.08
N ASP A 70 5.74 -8.77 1.58
CA ASP A 70 5.78 -9.72 0.47
C ASP A 70 5.70 -9.05 -0.90
N LEU A 71 5.52 -7.73 -0.98
CA LEU A 71 5.47 -6.99 -2.24
C LEU A 71 6.84 -6.45 -2.65
N ASN A 72 7.06 -6.35 -3.95
CA ASN A 72 8.23 -5.69 -4.51
C ASN A 72 7.85 -4.30 -5.05
N ALA A 73 8.23 -3.25 -4.33
CA ALA A 73 8.00 -1.86 -4.72
C ALA A 73 8.55 -1.58 -6.13
N ASP A 74 9.78 -1.99 -6.44
CA ASP A 74 10.43 -1.68 -7.71
C ASP A 74 9.76 -2.37 -8.90
N ALA A 75 9.15 -3.53 -8.66
CA ALA A 75 8.40 -4.28 -9.67
C ALA A 75 6.94 -3.79 -9.83
N THR A 76 6.51 -2.77 -9.08
CA THR A 76 5.20 -2.12 -9.24
C THR A 76 5.21 -1.26 -10.50
N THR A 77 4.26 -1.49 -11.41
CA THR A 77 4.23 -0.80 -12.70
C THR A 77 2.84 -0.77 -13.33
N TYR A 78 2.64 0.11 -14.29
CA TYR A 78 1.47 0.08 -15.18
C TYR A 78 1.73 -0.85 -16.37
N LEU A 79 0.74 -1.68 -16.69
CA LEU A 79 0.72 -2.53 -17.89
C LEU A 79 -0.34 -2.01 -18.86
N PRO A 80 0.04 -1.44 -20.02
CA PRO A 80 -0.89 -0.81 -20.95
C PRO A 80 -1.88 -1.81 -21.55
N ASP A 81 -1.43 -3.01 -21.89
CA ASP A 81 -2.26 -4.05 -22.52
C ASP A 81 -3.34 -4.61 -21.56
N GLU A 82 -3.14 -4.43 -20.25
CA GLU A 82 -4.10 -4.83 -19.21
C GLU A 82 -4.87 -3.64 -18.62
N TRP A 83 -4.58 -2.41 -19.06
CA TRP A 83 -5.06 -1.15 -18.45
C TRP A 83 -4.96 -1.14 -16.93
N SER A 84 -3.88 -1.70 -16.38
CA SER A 84 -3.81 -2.02 -14.95
C SER A 84 -2.50 -1.63 -14.32
N VAL A 85 -2.57 -1.13 -13.09
CA VAL A 85 -1.40 -1.03 -12.20
C VAL A 85 -1.24 -2.36 -11.47
N VAL A 86 -0.03 -2.90 -11.52
CA VAL A 86 0.31 -4.22 -11.01
C VAL A 86 1.35 -4.10 -9.92
N LEU A 87 1.05 -4.68 -8.75
CA LEU A 87 1.99 -4.83 -7.66
C LEU A 87 2.42 -6.31 -7.64
N ARG A 88 3.70 -6.58 -7.87
CA ARG A 88 4.20 -7.96 -7.93
C ARG A 88 4.67 -8.43 -6.57
N CYS A 89 4.45 -9.71 -6.30
CA CYS A 89 5.07 -10.36 -5.17
C CYS A 89 6.59 -10.36 -5.28
N SER A 90 7.25 -10.34 -4.14
CA SER A 90 8.69 -10.51 -4.02
C SER A 90 9.09 -11.93 -4.43
N ARG A 91 10.37 -12.12 -4.79
CA ARG A 91 10.88 -13.45 -5.13
C ARG A 91 10.81 -14.45 -3.97
N ARG A 92 10.77 -13.96 -2.73
CA ARG A 92 10.70 -14.80 -1.52
C ARG A 92 9.30 -15.36 -1.27
N SER A 93 8.26 -14.70 -1.79
CA SER A 93 6.86 -15.03 -1.54
C SER A 93 6.10 -15.11 -2.87
N ARG A 94 6.36 -16.13 -3.70
CA ARG A 94 5.91 -16.18 -5.10
C ARG A 94 4.40 -15.95 -5.29
N ASP A 95 3.56 -16.48 -4.38
CA ASP A 95 2.10 -16.38 -4.42
C ASP A 95 1.56 -15.67 -3.15
N CYS A 96 1.90 -14.39 -3.00
CA CYS A 96 1.61 -13.61 -1.80
C CYS A 96 0.20 -12.98 -1.76
N VAL A 97 -0.52 -12.93 -2.88
CA VAL A 97 -1.81 -12.27 -2.96
C VAL A 97 -2.93 -13.28 -2.78
N ASP A 98 -3.67 -13.17 -1.68
CA ASP A 98 -4.89 -13.93 -1.44
C ASP A 98 -6.09 -13.17 -2.01
N ARG A 99 -6.69 -13.70 -3.09
CA ARG A 99 -7.84 -13.10 -3.75
C ARG A 99 -9.09 -13.91 -3.48
N ARG A 100 -10.14 -13.21 -3.05
CA ARG A 100 -11.50 -13.71 -2.90
C ARG A 100 -12.44 -13.05 -3.90
N LEU A 101 -13.07 -13.84 -4.75
CA LEU A 101 -14.16 -13.44 -5.63
C LEU A 101 -15.50 -13.78 -4.96
N PHE A 102 -16.32 -12.78 -4.67
CA PHE A 102 -17.55 -12.97 -3.90
C PHE A 102 -18.67 -13.57 -4.74
N VAL A 103 -18.75 -13.20 -6.02
CA VAL A 103 -19.77 -13.73 -6.96
C VAL A 103 -19.70 -15.24 -7.10
N HIS A 104 -18.49 -15.80 -7.15
CA HIS A 104 -18.25 -17.24 -7.33
C HIS A 104 -17.83 -17.96 -6.05
N LYS A 105 -17.78 -17.26 -4.92
CA LYS A 105 -17.25 -17.76 -3.63
C LYS A 105 -15.91 -18.48 -3.78
N LYS A 106 -15.06 -18.00 -4.70
CA LYS A 106 -13.77 -18.60 -5.03
C LYS A 106 -12.65 -17.85 -4.33
N GLN A 107 -11.69 -18.59 -3.78
CA GLN A 107 -10.47 -18.07 -3.22
C GLN A 107 -9.27 -18.70 -3.94
N SER A 108 -8.27 -17.90 -4.27
CA SER A 108 -7.06 -18.36 -4.97
C SER A 108 -5.90 -17.42 -4.69
N GLN A 109 -4.69 -17.96 -4.72
CA GLN A 109 -3.47 -17.18 -4.57
C GLN A 109 -2.92 -16.74 -5.94
N TYR A 110 -2.27 -15.59 -5.97
CA TYR A 110 -1.71 -14.99 -7.18
C TYR A 110 -0.32 -14.39 -6.93
N THR A 111 0.48 -14.34 -7.99
CA THR A 111 1.83 -13.76 -8.00
C THR A 111 1.86 -12.23 -8.07
N ARG A 112 0.70 -11.61 -8.30
CA ARG A 112 0.56 -10.17 -8.45
C ARG A 112 -0.85 -9.70 -8.10
N LEU A 113 -0.92 -8.51 -7.51
CA LEU A 113 -2.16 -7.76 -7.33
C LEU A 113 -2.36 -6.86 -8.55
N THR A 114 -3.58 -6.76 -9.05
CA THR A 114 -3.91 -6.00 -10.26
C THR A 114 -5.03 -5.03 -9.98
N ILE A 115 -4.80 -3.73 -10.19
CA ILE A 115 -5.79 -2.67 -10.08
C ILE A 115 -6.10 -2.15 -11.48
N LEU A 116 -7.33 -2.40 -11.94
CA LEU A 116 -7.79 -1.95 -13.25
C LEU A 116 -8.10 -0.45 -13.21
N ILE A 117 -7.55 0.31 -14.14
CA ILE A 117 -7.77 1.76 -14.29
C ILE A 117 -8.23 2.14 -15.71
N LYS A 118 -8.85 1.18 -16.41
CA LYS A 118 -9.38 1.39 -17.77
C LYS A 118 -10.35 2.57 -17.80
N GLY A 119 -10.11 3.52 -18.71
CA GLY A 119 -10.86 4.78 -18.82
C GLY A 119 -10.40 5.88 -17.87
N ASN A 120 -9.36 5.65 -17.05
CA ASN A 120 -8.71 6.64 -16.21
C ASN A 120 -7.18 6.48 -16.26
N GLU A 121 -6.62 6.17 -17.43
CA GLU A 121 -5.20 5.88 -17.60
C GLU A 121 -4.30 7.09 -17.29
N GLY A 122 -4.86 8.30 -17.25
CA GLY A 122 -4.16 9.54 -16.90
C GLY A 122 -3.57 9.54 -15.48
N ILE A 123 -4.14 8.75 -14.56
CA ILE A 123 -3.64 8.65 -13.17
C ILE A 123 -2.49 7.63 -12.98
N LYS A 124 -2.10 6.91 -14.04
CA LYS A 124 -1.22 5.73 -13.92
C LYS A 124 0.11 6.02 -13.22
N ASP A 125 0.75 7.14 -13.53
CA ASP A 125 2.10 7.45 -13.03
C ASP A 125 2.05 7.86 -11.56
N ASP A 126 1.06 8.69 -11.19
CA ASP A 126 0.81 9.09 -9.81
C ASP A 126 0.38 7.88 -8.96
N LEU A 127 -0.47 7.01 -9.49
CA LEU A 127 -0.91 5.81 -8.79
C LEU A 127 0.28 4.86 -8.55
N VAL A 128 1.10 4.60 -9.57
CA VAL A 128 2.33 3.79 -9.42
C VAL A 128 3.28 4.43 -8.40
N SER A 129 3.51 5.74 -8.49
CA SER A 129 4.41 6.46 -7.58
C SER A 129 3.95 6.37 -6.12
N ASN A 130 2.66 6.62 -5.85
CA ASN A 130 2.11 6.55 -4.50
C ASN A 130 2.09 5.12 -3.95
N LEU A 131 1.77 4.11 -4.78
CA LEU A 131 1.85 2.71 -4.35
C LEU A 131 3.29 2.29 -4.02
N LYS A 132 4.27 2.69 -4.82
CA LYS A 132 5.70 2.45 -4.52
C LYS A 132 6.12 3.10 -3.22
N LYS A 133 5.78 4.39 -3.05
CA LYS A 133 6.05 5.13 -1.81
C LYS A 133 5.46 4.39 -0.61
N LEU A 134 4.21 3.96 -0.72
CA LEU A 134 3.50 3.29 0.36
C LEU A 134 4.11 1.94 0.73
N ILE A 135 4.48 1.12 -0.25
CA ILE A 135 5.17 -0.16 0.00
C ILE A 135 6.48 0.10 0.75
N ARG A 136 7.27 1.09 0.31
CA ARG A 136 8.56 1.43 0.94
C ARG A 136 8.41 1.93 2.38
N LEU A 137 7.41 2.77 2.65
CA LEU A 137 7.14 3.27 4.00
C LEU A 137 6.87 2.18 5.04
N TYR A 138 6.49 0.97 4.64
CA TYR A 138 6.29 -0.18 5.53
C TYR A 138 7.47 -1.16 5.54
N GLN A 139 8.40 -1.04 4.60
CA GLN A 139 9.59 -1.90 4.48
C GLN A 139 10.85 -1.28 5.11
N GLU A 140 10.78 0.01 5.46
CA GLU A 140 11.76 0.75 6.27
C GLU A 140 11.54 0.53 7.78
#